data_AF-A0A420RXI2-F1
#
_entry.id   AF-A0A420RXI2-F1
#
_cell.length_a   1.000
_cell.length_b   1.000
_cell.length_c   1.000
_cell.angle_alpha   90.00
_cell.angle_beta   90.00
_cell.angle_gamma   90.00
#
_symmetry.space_group_name_H-M   'P 1'
#
loop_
_entity.id
_entity.type
_entity.pdbx_description
1 polymer ?
#
loop_
_entity_poly.entity_id
_entity_poly.type
_entity_poly.pdbx_seq_one_letter_code
_entity_poly.pdbx_strand_id
1 'polypeptide(L)'
;MPLRQLKSDGKYGILNQIWPRMTRRDFDTYMDLYDRYFLFLEEQMELIERKSILYSTKSIEELASIIDRIRQYPHKPKSEVFENSSEETMRSADMAIRIWLMIHIQHSSSGSTGSWWWPKTMPLNLLLQNWSTPSKKQDRKSRQISQSFSIANLAHYYGFQIKWTSDLAQHLSIDWEYKQITIFEHVICLRNHLAYPDDCPLPKRFVGEAIDTIKLLFPDDKDTKAFLSRDGRKFLKIPFGRERSLSLGDFSYWETEISQLLDVWEQGPSGWSQLRLRPDRSNFLEYSTFWAAAVVLLLTVISIVFGVAGLVLAKKALDVSVKSLDVSVKSYELSLAIACAEANATETLPSFCK
;
A
#
# COMPACT_ATOMS: atom_id res chain seq x y z
N MET A 1 28.24 19.22 0.41
CA MET A 1 27.56 18.81 1.66
C MET A 1 26.19 18.28 1.27
N PRO A 2 25.77 17.10 1.73
CA PRO A 2 24.49 16.51 1.34
C PRO A 2 23.32 17.40 1.79
N LEU A 3 22.36 17.64 0.91
CA LEU A 3 21.27 18.62 1.12
C LEU A 3 20.42 18.27 2.35
N ARG A 4 20.30 16.98 2.65
CA ARG A 4 19.56 16.49 3.82
C ARG A 4 20.19 16.90 5.15
N GLN A 5 21.51 17.13 5.18
CA GLN A 5 22.26 17.54 6.38
C GLN A 5 22.30 19.06 6.57
N LEU A 6 21.71 19.84 5.65
CA LEU A 6 21.58 21.28 5.83
C LEU A 6 20.83 21.60 7.13
N LYS A 7 21.31 22.64 7.82
CA LYS A 7 20.59 23.22 8.96
C LYS A 7 19.22 23.72 8.50
N SER A 8 18.31 23.87 9.46
CA SER A 8 16.94 24.38 9.24
C SER A 8 16.90 25.65 8.37
N ASP A 9 17.83 26.59 8.61
CA ASP A 9 17.92 27.83 7.83
C ASP A 9 18.29 27.61 6.36
N GLY A 10 19.19 26.67 6.07
CA GLY A 10 19.56 26.31 4.71
C GLY A 10 18.42 25.62 3.96
N LYS A 11 17.70 24.71 4.65
CA LYS A 11 16.52 24.04 4.09
C LYS A 11 15.41 25.05 3.77
N TYR A 12 15.12 25.96 4.70
CA TYR A 12 14.16 27.03 4.47
C TYR A 12 14.58 27.92 3.29
N GLY A 13 15.86 28.32 3.22
CA GLY A 13 16.38 29.15 2.14
C GLY A 13 16.12 28.56 0.76
N ILE A 14 16.38 27.26 0.58
CA ILE A 14 16.10 26.55 -0.68
C ILE A 14 14.61 26.53 -1.00
N LEU A 15 13.78 26.09 -0.05
CA LEU A 15 12.34 25.96 -0.27
C LEU A 15 11.68 27.31 -0.52
N ASN A 16 12.15 28.38 0.12
CA ASN A 16 11.65 29.73 -0.07
C ASN A 16 11.99 30.29 -1.46
N GLN A 17 12.98 29.76 -2.17
CA GLN A 17 13.19 30.14 -3.58
C GLN A 17 12.19 29.42 -4.51
N ILE A 18 11.76 28.21 -4.15
CA ILE A 18 10.78 27.44 -4.93
C ILE A 18 9.34 27.91 -4.65
N TRP A 19 9.04 28.24 -3.39
CA TRP A 19 7.77 28.81 -2.93
C TRP A 19 8.04 30.14 -2.18
N PRO A 20 8.19 31.27 -2.91
CA PRO A 20 8.54 32.58 -2.34
C PRO A 20 7.62 33.12 -1.26
N ARG A 21 6.36 32.68 -1.24
CA ARG A 21 5.38 33.13 -0.24
C ARG A 21 5.33 32.25 1.00
N MET A 22 6.14 31.20 1.05
CA MET A 22 6.21 30.30 2.20
C MET A 22 6.80 31.02 3.41
N THR A 23 6.03 31.11 4.48
CA THR A 23 6.52 31.75 5.71
C THR A 23 7.43 30.82 6.50
N ARG A 24 8.37 31.38 7.27
CA ARG A 24 9.25 30.58 8.14
C ARG A 24 8.48 29.74 9.14
N ARG A 25 7.43 30.30 9.75
CA ARG A 25 6.54 29.59 10.70
C ARG A 25 5.90 28.35 10.06
N ASP A 26 5.47 28.49 8.81
CA ASP A 26 4.86 27.40 8.06
C ASP A 26 5.86 26.27 7.80
N PHE A 27 7.08 26.62 7.37
CA PHE A 27 8.18 25.67 7.20
C PHE A 27 8.52 24.94 8.51
N ASP A 28 8.70 25.67 9.61
CA ASP A 28 9.07 25.07 10.91
C ASP A 28 8.00 24.08 11.40
N THR A 29 6.72 24.35 11.10
CA THR A 29 5.59 23.48 11.46
C THR A 29 5.64 22.12 10.76
N TYR A 30 6.07 22.09 9.49
CA TYR A 30 6.05 20.90 8.62
C TYR A 30 7.44 20.39 8.24
N MET A 31 8.49 20.86 8.94
CA MET A 31 9.88 20.58 8.58
C MET A 31 10.16 19.07 8.42
N ASP A 32 9.60 18.23 9.30
CA ASP A 32 9.80 16.78 9.31
C ASP A 32 9.11 16.03 8.16
N LEU A 33 8.36 16.74 7.30
CA LEU A 33 7.67 16.22 6.13
C LEU A 33 8.45 16.44 4.83
N TYR A 34 9.45 17.31 4.84
CA TYR A 34 10.27 17.61 3.66
C TYR A 34 11.44 16.64 3.46
N ASP A 35 11.71 15.72 4.39
CA ASP A 35 12.88 14.83 4.32
C ASP A 35 12.96 14.03 3.00
N ARG A 36 11.81 13.54 2.52
CA ARG A 36 11.71 12.83 1.24
C ARG A 36 11.90 13.75 0.03
N TYR A 37 11.39 14.98 0.11
CA TYR A 37 11.61 15.97 -0.93
C TYR A 37 13.09 16.35 -1.05
N PHE A 38 13.79 16.55 0.08
CA PHE A 38 15.23 16.81 0.06
C PHE A 38 16.06 15.61 -0.44
N LEU A 39 15.61 14.37 -0.18
CA LEU A 39 16.21 13.18 -0.79
C LEU A 39 16.06 13.20 -2.31
N PHE A 40 14.85 13.50 -2.79
CA PHE A 40 14.60 13.65 -4.23
C PHE A 40 15.44 14.77 -4.86
N LEU A 41 15.54 15.93 -4.21
CA LEU A 41 16.38 17.04 -4.68
C LEU A 41 17.85 16.62 -4.79
N GLU A 42 18.37 15.90 -3.80
CA GLU A 42 19.75 15.40 -3.81
C GLU A 42 19.98 14.44 -4.98
N GLU A 43 19.06 13.51 -5.23
CA GLU A 43 19.11 12.62 -6.39
C GLU A 43 19.07 13.37 -7.72
N GLN A 44 18.29 14.47 -7.81
CA GLN A 44 18.26 15.29 -9.02
C GLN A 44 19.58 16.04 -9.22
N MET A 45 20.16 16.59 -8.15
CA MET A 45 21.45 17.28 -8.22
C MET A 45 22.58 16.32 -8.58
N GLU A 46 22.60 15.11 -8.03
CA GLU A 46 23.56 14.06 -8.43
C GLU A 46 23.40 13.70 -9.92
N LEU A 47 22.18 13.65 -10.43
CA LEU A 47 21.93 13.37 -11.86
C LEU A 47 22.47 14.49 -12.75
N ILE A 48 22.29 15.75 -12.35
CA ILE A 48 22.86 16.91 -13.04
C ILE A 48 24.39 16.83 -13.01
N GLU A 49 24.99 16.52 -11.87
CA GLU A 49 26.44 16.42 -11.71
C GLU A 49 27.03 15.30 -12.60
N ARG A 50 26.44 14.09 -12.55
CA ARG A 50 26.86 12.95 -13.37
C ARG A 50 26.73 13.23 -14.87
N LYS A 51 25.76 14.05 -15.28
CA LYS A 51 25.51 14.43 -16.67
C LYS A 51 25.76 15.91 -16.91
N SER A 52 26.81 16.47 -16.28
CA SER A 52 27.07 17.92 -16.26
C SER A 52 27.22 18.56 -17.65
N ILE A 53 27.63 17.80 -18.67
CA ILE A 53 27.72 18.28 -20.06
C ILE A 53 26.32 18.61 -20.63
N LEU A 54 25.26 18.01 -20.10
CA LEU A 54 23.90 18.19 -20.61
C LEU A 54 23.17 19.37 -19.95
N TYR A 55 23.70 19.97 -18.88
CA TYR A 55 23.01 21.00 -18.10
C TYR A 55 23.91 22.23 -17.93
N SER A 56 23.32 23.42 -18.04
CA SER A 56 24.03 24.67 -17.83
C SER A 56 24.17 25.01 -16.34
N THR A 57 23.25 24.49 -15.51
CA THR A 57 23.17 24.72 -14.07
C THR A 57 23.94 23.67 -13.29
N LYS A 58 24.58 24.07 -12.20
CA LYS A 58 25.27 23.17 -11.25
C LYS A 58 24.79 23.34 -9.81
N SER A 59 23.98 24.36 -9.54
CA SER A 59 23.47 24.65 -8.19
C SER A 59 21.95 24.67 -8.14
N ILE A 60 21.40 24.59 -6.94
CA ILE A 60 19.95 24.70 -6.71
C ILE A 60 19.50 26.14 -6.87
N GLU A 61 20.34 27.09 -6.48
CA GLU A 61 20.08 28.52 -6.57
C GLU A 61 19.92 28.95 -8.04
N GLU A 62 20.75 28.40 -8.94
CA GLU A 62 20.62 28.60 -10.39
C GLU A 62 19.31 27.98 -10.92
N LEU A 63 18.96 26.76 -10.51
CA LEU A 63 17.67 26.16 -10.86
C LEU A 63 16.49 26.99 -10.37
N ALA A 64 16.57 27.55 -9.16
CA ALA A 64 15.53 28.40 -8.61
C ALA A 64 15.40 29.73 -9.37
N SER A 65 16.52 30.32 -9.81
CA SER A 65 16.49 31.49 -10.69
C SER A 65 15.80 31.20 -12.03
N ILE A 66 15.95 29.98 -12.54
CA ILE A 66 15.24 29.51 -13.74
C ILE A 66 13.74 29.36 -13.45
N ILE A 67 13.36 28.82 -12.29
CA ILE A 67 11.95 28.75 -11.85
C ILE A 67 11.35 30.15 -11.80
N ASP A 68 12.03 31.11 -11.18
CA ASP A 68 11.57 32.50 -11.08
C ASP A 68 11.35 33.13 -12.46
N ARG A 69 12.27 32.91 -13.40
CA ARG A 69 12.15 33.37 -14.79
C ARG A 69 10.95 32.75 -15.50
N ILE A 70 10.70 31.46 -15.32
CA ILE A 70 9.53 30.77 -15.90
C ILE A 70 8.24 31.33 -15.29
N ARG A 71 8.22 31.56 -13.96
CA ARG A 71 7.05 32.09 -13.24
C ARG A 71 6.67 33.50 -13.71
N GLN A 72 7.64 34.32 -14.09
CA GLN A 72 7.40 35.67 -14.63
C GLN A 72 6.77 35.66 -16.03
N TYR A 73 7.01 34.62 -16.83
CA TYR A 73 6.58 34.56 -18.24
C TYR A 73 5.82 33.27 -18.59
N PRO A 74 4.72 32.93 -17.90
CA PRO A 74 4.05 31.63 -18.05
C PRO A 74 3.39 31.43 -19.41
N HIS A 75 3.08 32.52 -20.12
CA HIS A 75 2.41 32.52 -21.43
C HIS A 75 3.37 32.60 -22.61
N LYS A 76 4.68 32.80 -22.36
CA LYS A 76 5.66 32.88 -23.43
C LYS A 76 6.13 31.47 -23.82
N PRO A 77 6.35 31.19 -25.11
CA PRO A 77 7.01 29.98 -25.56
C PRO A 77 8.36 29.78 -24.88
N LYS A 78 8.75 28.52 -24.65
CA LYS A 78 10.05 28.19 -24.04
C LYS A 78 11.23 28.86 -24.74
N SER A 79 11.20 28.94 -26.07
CA SER A 79 12.26 29.60 -26.87
C SER A 79 12.36 31.10 -26.63
N GLU A 80 11.25 31.78 -26.33
CA GLU A 80 11.23 33.21 -26.02
C GLU A 80 11.63 33.47 -24.57
N VAL A 81 11.21 32.61 -23.64
CA VAL A 81 11.63 32.69 -22.24
C VAL A 81 13.15 32.56 -22.13
N PHE A 82 13.74 31.65 -22.91
CA PHE A 82 15.17 31.38 -22.96
C PHE A 82 15.79 31.78 -24.30
N GLU A 83 15.43 32.96 -24.81
CA GLU A 83 15.97 33.48 -26.06
C GLU A 83 17.51 33.50 -26.03
N ASN A 84 18.15 33.09 -27.13
CA ASN A 84 19.60 32.95 -27.28
C ASN A 84 20.30 32.02 -26.27
N SER A 85 19.54 31.22 -25.53
CA SER A 85 20.10 30.27 -24.57
C SER A 85 20.45 28.94 -25.23
N SER A 86 21.43 28.25 -24.68
CA SER A 86 21.90 26.97 -25.19
C SER A 86 20.90 25.83 -24.90
N GLU A 87 21.04 24.69 -25.58
CA GLU A 87 20.20 23.50 -25.32
C GLU A 87 20.35 23.00 -23.87
N GLU A 88 21.53 23.15 -23.28
CA GLU A 88 21.81 22.82 -21.88
C GLU A 88 20.99 23.70 -20.92
N THR A 89 20.73 24.95 -21.29
CA THR A 89 19.84 25.84 -20.53
C THR A 89 18.40 25.37 -20.62
N MET A 90 17.95 24.95 -21.81
CA MET A 90 16.60 24.41 -22.00
C MET A 90 16.39 23.10 -21.25
N ARG A 91 17.42 22.24 -21.14
CA ARG A 91 17.42 21.03 -20.28
C ARG A 91 17.35 21.39 -18.80
N SER A 92 18.10 22.41 -18.40
CA SER A 92 18.08 22.92 -17.02
C SER A 92 16.70 23.47 -16.67
N ALA A 93 15.99 24.08 -17.63
CA ALA A 93 14.60 24.50 -17.46
C ALA A 93 13.62 23.33 -17.30
N ASP A 94 13.79 22.23 -18.05
CA ASP A 94 12.98 21.02 -17.86
C ASP A 94 13.20 20.43 -16.45
N MET A 95 14.46 20.41 -15.99
CA MET A 95 14.81 19.98 -14.63
C MET A 95 14.24 20.91 -13.55
N ALA A 96 14.29 22.22 -13.78
CA ALA A 96 13.72 23.23 -12.87
C ALA A 96 12.21 23.01 -12.68
N ILE A 97 11.47 22.75 -13.77
CA ILE A 97 10.04 22.41 -13.69
C ILE A 97 9.83 21.09 -12.96
N ARG A 98 10.67 20.07 -13.22
CA ARG A 98 10.58 18.79 -12.53
C ARG A 98 10.72 18.95 -11.02
N ILE A 99 11.64 19.78 -10.56
CA ILE A 99 11.87 20.04 -9.14
C ILE A 99 10.74 20.88 -8.52
N TRP A 100 10.21 21.85 -9.28
CA TRP A 100 9.17 22.75 -8.82
C TRP A 100 7.79 22.10 -8.77
N LEU A 101 7.36 21.48 -9.88
CA LEU A 101 6.01 20.95 -10.07
C LEU A 101 5.91 19.45 -9.82
N MET A 102 7.06 18.77 -9.65
CA MET A 102 7.12 17.33 -9.44
C MET A 102 6.53 16.53 -10.61
N ILE A 103 6.73 17.04 -11.83
CA ILE A 103 6.29 16.41 -13.08
C ILE A 103 7.52 16.09 -13.91
N HIS A 104 7.64 14.84 -14.35
CA HIS A 104 8.74 14.47 -15.22
C HIS A 104 8.51 14.95 -16.66
N ILE A 105 9.38 15.85 -17.13
CA ILE A 105 9.42 16.29 -18.52
C ILE A 105 10.64 15.66 -19.19
N GLN A 106 10.41 14.91 -20.27
CA GLN A 106 11.46 14.38 -21.11
C GLN A 106 12.05 15.46 -22.01
N HIS A 107 13.34 15.29 -22.29
CA HIS A 107 14.08 16.24 -23.10
C HIS A 107 13.82 16.10 -24.61
N SER A 108 13.45 14.91 -25.09
CA SER A 108 13.15 14.68 -26.51
C SER A 108 11.96 13.76 -26.70
N SER A 109 11.33 13.86 -27.87
CA SER A 109 10.16 13.08 -28.29
C SER A 109 10.46 11.61 -28.60
N SER A 110 11.47 11.02 -27.94
CA SER A 110 11.97 9.67 -28.18
C SER A 110 10.95 8.61 -27.74
N GLY A 111 9.89 8.45 -28.54
CA GLY A 111 9.09 7.24 -28.80
C GLY A 111 8.41 6.51 -27.64
N SER A 112 8.66 6.85 -26.39
CA SER A 112 8.06 6.16 -25.25
C SER A 112 6.63 6.66 -25.05
N THR A 113 5.68 5.76 -25.26
CA THR A 113 4.26 5.95 -24.97
C THR A 113 4.10 6.39 -23.50
N GLY A 114 3.48 7.56 -23.28
CA GLY A 114 3.24 8.11 -21.94
C GLY A 114 4.24 9.17 -21.47
N SER A 115 5.20 9.56 -22.31
CA SER A 115 6.21 10.55 -21.94
C SER A 115 5.87 11.96 -22.42
N TRP A 116 5.91 12.93 -21.49
CA TRP A 116 5.62 14.33 -21.77
C TRP A 116 6.89 15.09 -22.09
N TRP A 117 6.88 15.88 -23.16
CA TRP A 117 7.99 16.77 -23.53
C TRP A 117 7.47 18.22 -23.56
N TRP A 118 8.32 19.19 -23.21
CA TRP A 118 7.98 20.62 -23.34
C TRP A 118 8.57 21.22 -24.64
N PRO A 119 7.76 21.44 -25.70
CA PRO A 119 8.26 21.98 -26.96
C PRO A 119 8.76 23.41 -26.85
N LYS A 120 9.79 23.74 -27.65
CA LYS A 120 10.35 25.08 -27.73
C LYS A 120 9.30 26.16 -28.04
N THR A 121 8.36 25.81 -28.91
CA THR A 121 7.29 26.70 -29.39
C THR A 121 6.08 26.78 -28.45
N MET A 122 6.06 25.99 -27.37
CA MET A 122 4.89 25.87 -26.52
C MET A 122 5.09 26.63 -25.20
N PRO A 123 4.12 27.43 -24.75
CA PRO A 123 4.17 28.04 -23.43
C PRO A 123 3.83 27.02 -22.34
N LEU A 124 4.37 27.24 -21.13
CA LEU A 124 4.22 26.28 -20.03
C LEU A 124 2.75 26.12 -19.61
N ASN A 125 1.99 27.20 -19.55
CA ASN A 125 0.58 27.16 -19.17
C ASN A 125 -0.25 26.24 -20.09
N LEU A 126 0.03 26.26 -21.41
CA LEU A 126 -0.67 25.42 -22.38
C LEU A 126 -0.23 23.96 -22.25
N LEU A 127 1.06 23.70 -21.97
CA LEU A 127 1.54 22.34 -21.70
C LEU A 127 0.81 21.75 -20.50
N LEU A 128 0.74 22.51 -19.41
CA LEU A 128 0.08 22.09 -18.18
C LEU A 128 -1.43 21.94 -18.35
N GLN A 129 -2.07 22.80 -19.14
CA GLN A 129 -3.50 22.67 -19.47
C GLN A 129 -3.78 21.39 -20.25
N ASN A 130 -2.95 21.07 -21.24
CA ASN A 130 -3.10 19.83 -22.02
C ASN A 130 -2.87 18.59 -21.14
N TRP A 131 -1.86 18.64 -20.28
CA TRP A 131 -1.53 17.56 -19.34
C TRP A 131 -2.64 17.35 -18.29
N SER A 132 -3.18 18.44 -17.73
CA SER A 132 -4.28 18.42 -16.77
C SER A 132 -5.63 18.60 -17.46
N THR A 133 -5.88 17.86 -18.55
CA THR A 133 -7.21 17.83 -19.16
C THR A 133 -8.08 16.86 -18.37
N PRO A 134 -9.26 17.28 -17.85
CA PRO A 134 -10.17 16.36 -17.17
C PRO A 134 -10.58 15.22 -18.09
N SER A 135 -10.76 14.02 -17.54
CA SER A 135 -11.39 12.94 -18.29
C SER A 135 -12.77 13.40 -18.77
N LYS A 136 -13.13 13.02 -20.01
CA LYS A 136 -14.49 13.24 -20.49
C LYS A 136 -15.42 12.48 -19.56
N LYS A 137 -16.25 13.20 -18.80
CA LYS A 137 -17.27 12.61 -17.93
C LYS A 137 -18.03 11.58 -18.74
N GLN A 138 -17.79 10.30 -18.47
CA GLN A 138 -18.72 9.29 -18.93
C GLN A 138 -20.00 9.53 -18.15
N ASP A 139 -21.14 9.38 -18.80
CA ASP A 139 -22.48 9.53 -18.21
C ASP A 139 -22.81 8.41 -17.19
N ARG A 140 -21.77 7.89 -16.53
CA ARG A 140 -21.85 6.96 -15.42
C ARG A 140 -22.37 7.77 -14.24
N LYS A 141 -23.61 7.50 -13.84
CA LYS A 141 -24.20 7.98 -12.57
C LYS A 141 -23.13 7.98 -11.48
N SER A 142 -23.01 9.08 -10.75
CA SER A 142 -22.00 9.28 -9.69
C SER A 142 -21.93 8.05 -8.77
N ARG A 143 -20.93 7.20 -8.98
CA ARG A 143 -20.72 5.97 -8.20
C ARG A 143 -20.27 6.37 -6.80
N GLN A 144 -20.91 5.79 -5.79
CA GLN A 144 -20.51 5.98 -4.41
C GLN A 144 -19.35 5.05 -4.09
N ILE A 145 -18.33 5.59 -3.42
CA ILE A 145 -17.13 4.88 -3.02
C ILE A 145 -17.34 4.40 -1.58
N SER A 146 -17.03 3.11 -1.33
CA SER A 146 -17.13 2.55 0.01
C SER A 146 -16.20 3.28 0.99
N GLN A 147 -16.66 3.51 2.22
CA GLN A 147 -15.83 4.04 3.30
C GLN A 147 -14.57 3.20 3.56
N SER A 148 -14.66 1.89 3.34
CA SER A 148 -13.56 0.93 3.52
C SER A 148 -12.59 0.90 2.34
N PHE A 149 -12.85 1.63 1.25
CA PHE A 149 -11.93 1.69 0.11
C PHE A 149 -10.68 2.44 0.54
N SER A 150 -9.53 1.77 0.56
CA SER A 150 -8.24 2.37 0.92
C SER A 150 -7.09 1.59 0.30
N ILE A 151 -5.93 2.21 0.17
CA ILE A 151 -4.70 1.54 -0.30
C ILE A 151 -4.28 0.42 0.65
N ALA A 152 -4.44 0.62 1.96
CA ALA A 152 -4.16 -0.42 2.95
C ALA A 152 -5.01 -1.68 2.68
N ASN A 153 -6.30 -1.50 2.36
CA ASN A 153 -7.20 -2.61 2.08
C ASN A 153 -6.97 -3.22 0.69
N LEU A 154 -6.69 -2.41 -0.33
CA LEU A 154 -6.30 -2.90 -1.66
C LEU A 154 -5.02 -3.76 -1.58
N ALA A 155 -4.04 -3.36 -0.78
CA ALA A 155 -2.85 -4.15 -0.56
C ALA A 155 -3.13 -5.43 0.23
N HIS A 156 -3.88 -5.31 1.33
CA HIS A 156 -4.10 -6.42 2.25
C HIS A 156 -5.03 -7.51 1.70
N TYR A 157 -6.11 -7.12 1.01
CA TYR A 157 -7.16 -8.04 0.58
C TYR A 157 -7.13 -8.34 -0.93
N TYR A 158 -6.66 -7.41 -1.76
CA TYR A 158 -6.69 -7.54 -3.22
C TYR A 158 -5.30 -7.83 -3.83
N GLY A 159 -4.26 -7.82 -3.00
CA GLY A 159 -2.90 -8.19 -3.38
C GLY A 159 -2.16 -7.13 -4.20
N PHE A 160 -2.62 -5.86 -4.15
CA PHE A 160 -1.89 -4.78 -4.80
C PHE A 160 -0.61 -4.42 -4.04
N GLN A 161 0.40 -4.02 -4.80
CA GLN A 161 1.63 -3.44 -4.29
C GLN A 161 1.64 -1.93 -4.56
N ILE A 162 2.32 -1.18 -3.70
CA ILE A 162 2.40 0.27 -3.84
C ILE A 162 3.79 0.63 -4.33
N LYS A 163 3.84 1.35 -5.45
CA LYS A 163 5.06 1.94 -5.99
C LYS A 163 5.05 3.43 -5.70
N TRP A 164 5.96 3.90 -4.86
CA TRP A 164 6.09 5.33 -4.58
C TRP A 164 6.77 6.02 -5.77
N THR A 165 6.24 7.17 -6.18
CA THR A 165 6.83 7.99 -7.26
C THR A 165 6.97 9.44 -6.82
N SER A 166 8.00 10.09 -7.36
CA SER A 166 8.18 11.54 -7.30
C SER A 166 7.55 12.28 -8.47
N ASP A 167 6.94 11.56 -9.43
CA ASP A 167 6.27 12.11 -10.61
C ASP A 167 4.75 12.11 -10.43
N LEU A 168 4.17 13.30 -10.33
CA LEU A 168 2.73 13.49 -10.14
C LEU A 168 1.93 12.97 -11.34
N ALA A 169 2.51 12.95 -12.54
CA ALA A 169 1.85 12.41 -13.74
C ALA A 169 1.59 10.91 -13.67
N GLN A 170 2.36 10.19 -12.84
CA GLN A 170 2.18 8.75 -12.62
C GLN A 170 1.28 8.45 -11.43
N HIS A 171 0.73 9.46 -10.76
CA HIS A 171 -0.16 9.23 -9.64
C HIS A 171 -1.38 8.42 -10.05
N LEU A 172 -1.66 7.36 -9.30
CA LEU A 172 -2.74 6.41 -9.51
C LEU A 172 -2.58 5.53 -10.77
N SER A 173 -1.42 5.54 -11.44
CA SER A 173 -1.18 4.63 -12.56
C SER A 173 -1.22 3.18 -12.07
N ILE A 174 -1.89 2.31 -12.82
CA ILE A 174 -2.06 0.90 -12.46
C ILE A 174 -1.28 0.03 -13.44
N ASP A 175 -0.37 -0.76 -12.90
CA ASP A 175 0.28 -1.86 -13.60
C ASP A 175 -0.46 -3.16 -13.28
N TRP A 176 -1.23 -3.64 -14.24
CA TRP A 176 -2.07 -4.82 -14.09
C TRP A 176 -1.27 -6.13 -14.09
N GLU A 177 -0.09 -6.15 -14.71
CA GLU A 177 0.77 -7.33 -14.79
C GLU A 177 1.33 -7.66 -13.40
N TYR A 178 1.83 -6.64 -12.71
CA TYR A 178 2.43 -6.79 -11.38
C TYR A 178 1.49 -6.41 -10.23
N LYS A 179 0.22 -6.07 -10.52
CA LYS A 179 -0.74 -5.49 -9.57
C LYS A 179 -0.11 -4.35 -8.75
N GLN A 180 0.55 -3.41 -9.42
CA GLN A 180 1.18 -2.26 -8.77
C GLN A 180 0.37 -0.99 -8.98
N ILE A 181 0.11 -0.25 -7.90
CA ILE A 181 -0.49 1.06 -7.92
C ILE A 181 0.61 2.08 -7.64
N THR A 182 0.83 3.01 -8.56
CA THR A 182 1.80 4.08 -8.37
C THR A 182 1.19 5.23 -7.58
N ILE A 183 1.82 5.65 -6.50
CA ILE A 183 1.33 6.72 -5.62
C ILE A 183 2.38 7.82 -5.49
N PHE A 184 1.93 9.06 -5.69
CA PHE A 184 2.76 10.24 -5.53
C PHE A 184 3.11 10.46 -4.06
N GLU A 185 4.40 10.60 -3.75
CA GLU A 185 4.87 10.61 -2.37
C GLU A 185 5.04 12.01 -1.75
N HIS A 186 5.23 13.06 -2.55
CA HIS A 186 5.59 14.40 -2.07
C HIS A 186 4.37 15.26 -1.76
N VAL A 187 3.50 14.73 -0.90
CA VAL A 187 2.20 15.33 -0.59
C VAL A 187 2.34 16.75 0.02
N ILE A 188 3.47 17.03 0.69
CA ILE A 188 3.78 18.37 1.20
C ILE A 188 3.93 19.42 0.07
N CYS A 189 4.43 19.02 -1.10
CA CYS A 189 4.53 19.91 -2.26
C CYS A 189 3.13 20.27 -2.80
N LEU A 190 2.20 19.31 -2.88
CA LEU A 190 0.81 19.59 -3.25
C LEU A 190 0.15 20.58 -2.29
N ARG A 191 0.40 20.40 -0.99
CA ARG A 191 -0.09 21.33 0.04
C ARG A 191 0.48 22.74 -0.19
N ASN A 192 1.76 22.88 -0.49
CA ASN A 192 2.36 24.18 -0.79
C ASN A 192 1.76 24.81 -2.06
N HIS A 193 1.56 24.03 -3.12
CA HIS A 193 0.88 24.52 -4.34
C HIS A 193 -0.56 24.97 -4.07
N LEU A 194 -1.27 24.32 -3.14
CA LEU A 194 -2.62 24.73 -2.76
C LEU A 194 -2.62 25.97 -1.85
N ALA A 195 -1.66 26.09 -0.93
CA ALA A 195 -1.52 27.21 0.00
C ALA A 195 -1.01 28.50 -0.68
N TYR A 196 -0.15 28.35 -1.69
CA TYR A 196 0.48 29.43 -2.44
C TYR A 196 0.14 29.30 -3.93
N PRO A 197 -1.13 29.50 -4.33
CA PRO A 197 -1.59 29.23 -5.70
C PRO A 197 -0.91 30.12 -6.74
N ASP A 198 -0.54 31.35 -6.39
CA ASP A 198 0.15 32.26 -7.31
C ASP A 198 1.60 31.83 -7.60
N ASP A 199 2.17 30.97 -6.74
CA ASP A 199 3.50 30.39 -6.92
C ASP A 199 3.45 29.07 -7.70
N CYS A 200 2.27 28.68 -8.22
CA CYS A 200 2.07 27.42 -8.94
C CYS A 200 1.25 27.61 -10.23
N PRO A 201 1.79 27.26 -11.41
CA PRO A 201 1.08 27.34 -12.68
C PRO A 201 0.08 26.20 -12.89
N LEU A 202 0.02 25.20 -11.99
CA LEU A 202 -0.93 24.11 -12.09
C LEU A 202 -2.35 24.58 -11.77
N PRO A 203 -3.38 24.07 -12.47
CA PRO A 203 -4.76 24.42 -12.13
C PRO A 203 -5.09 24.03 -10.69
N LYS A 204 -5.66 24.98 -9.92
CA LYS A 204 -6.03 24.75 -8.52
C LYS A 204 -6.94 23.54 -8.32
N ARG A 205 -7.84 23.27 -9.28
CA ARG A 205 -8.72 22.09 -9.25
C ARG A 205 -7.92 20.79 -9.39
N PHE A 206 -6.93 20.76 -10.26
CA PHE A 206 -6.05 19.60 -10.45
C PHE A 206 -5.27 19.26 -9.18
N VAL A 207 -4.63 20.26 -8.57
CA VAL A 207 -3.89 20.09 -7.31
C VAL A 207 -4.84 19.69 -6.17
N GLY A 208 -6.02 20.31 -6.10
CA GLY A 208 -7.04 19.98 -5.11
C GLY A 208 -7.52 18.54 -5.22
N GLU A 209 -7.77 18.07 -6.45
CA GLU A 209 -8.18 16.69 -6.68
C GLU A 209 -7.05 15.70 -6.37
N ALA A 210 -5.80 16.00 -6.70
CA ALA A 210 -4.64 15.18 -6.32
C ALA A 210 -4.51 15.01 -4.80
N ILE A 211 -4.93 16.04 -4.03
CA ILE A 211 -5.01 15.93 -2.57
C ILE A 211 -6.20 15.06 -2.18
N ASP A 212 -7.35 15.24 -2.82
CA ASP A 212 -8.56 14.46 -2.53
C ASP A 212 -8.35 12.97 -2.82
N THR A 213 -7.61 12.60 -3.87
CA THR A 213 -7.25 11.20 -4.14
C THR A 213 -6.39 10.63 -3.02
N ILE A 214 -5.41 11.38 -2.53
CA ILE A 214 -4.60 10.96 -1.37
C ILE A 214 -5.48 10.79 -0.12
N LYS A 215 -6.43 11.69 0.14
CA LYS A 215 -7.39 11.55 1.26
C LYS A 215 -8.34 10.37 1.10
N LEU A 216 -8.76 10.08 -0.13
CA LEU A 216 -9.59 8.93 -0.45
C LEU A 216 -8.85 7.62 -0.16
N LEU A 217 -7.60 7.53 -0.63
CA LEU A 217 -6.76 6.34 -0.58
C LEU A 217 -6.13 6.07 0.80
N PHE A 218 -5.87 7.13 1.57
CA PHE A 218 -5.25 7.05 2.90
C PHE A 218 -6.15 7.72 3.95
N PRO A 219 -7.31 7.11 4.29
CA PRO A 219 -8.16 7.61 5.37
C PRO A 219 -7.46 7.57 6.74
N ASP A 220 -7.95 8.36 7.70
CA ASP A 220 -7.40 8.40 9.06
C ASP A 220 -7.87 7.20 9.91
N ASP A 221 -7.61 5.98 9.44
CA ASP A 221 -7.94 4.73 10.12
C ASP A 221 -6.70 3.97 10.60
N LYS A 222 -6.94 2.93 11.40
CA LYS A 222 -5.88 2.11 12.00
C LYS A 222 -5.02 1.41 10.95
N ASP A 223 -5.65 0.90 9.89
CA ASP A 223 -4.97 0.13 8.85
C ASP A 223 -4.08 1.03 7.99
N THR A 224 -4.55 2.22 7.65
CA THR A 224 -3.76 3.23 6.95
C THR A 224 -2.60 3.71 7.81
N LYS A 225 -2.81 3.96 9.10
CA LYS A 225 -1.71 4.31 10.03
C LYS A 225 -0.64 3.24 10.05
N ALA A 226 -1.02 1.96 10.22
CA ALA A 226 -0.08 0.85 10.21
C ALA A 226 0.66 0.73 8.87
N PHE A 227 -0.06 0.88 7.75
CA PHE A 227 0.51 0.85 6.41
C PHE A 227 1.54 1.96 6.19
N LEU A 228 1.19 3.21 6.50
CA LEU A 228 2.08 4.37 6.33
C LEU A 228 3.27 4.32 7.28
N SER A 229 3.09 3.88 8.52
CA SER A 229 4.19 3.70 9.48
C SER A 229 5.21 2.67 9.00
N ARG A 230 4.77 1.56 8.42
CA ARG A 230 5.67 0.54 7.84
C ARG A 230 6.54 1.12 6.72
N ASP A 231 5.97 1.97 5.88
CA ASP A 231 6.65 2.58 4.74
C ASP A 231 7.36 3.91 5.10
N GLY A 232 7.34 4.31 6.37
CA GLY A 232 7.97 5.54 6.86
C GLY A 232 7.34 6.82 6.28
N ARG A 233 6.03 6.81 6.01
CA ARG A 233 5.27 7.90 5.40
C ARG A 233 4.44 8.63 6.46
N LYS A 234 4.35 9.96 6.34
CA LYS A 234 3.71 10.84 7.34
C LYS A 234 2.57 11.69 6.76
N PHE A 235 1.84 11.17 5.77
CA PHE A 235 0.80 11.95 5.05
C PHE A 235 -0.31 12.47 5.94
N LEU A 236 -0.74 11.68 6.93
CA LEU A 236 -1.83 12.02 7.85
C LEU A 236 -1.51 13.24 8.73
N LYS A 237 -0.24 13.65 8.84
CA LYS A 237 0.14 14.86 9.59
C LYS A 237 -0.17 16.16 8.84
N ILE A 238 -0.44 16.10 7.54
CA ILE A 238 -0.63 17.30 6.70
C ILE A 238 -2.09 17.75 6.79
N PRO A 239 -2.37 18.96 7.28
CA PRO A 239 -3.71 19.51 7.25
C PRO A 239 -3.99 20.07 5.85
N PHE A 240 -4.78 19.34 5.08
CA PHE A 240 -5.20 19.79 3.74
C PHE A 240 -6.35 20.82 3.76
N GLY A 241 -7.09 20.92 4.87
CA GLY A 241 -8.29 21.77 4.94
C GLY A 241 -9.44 21.33 4.01
N ARG A 242 -9.46 20.05 3.63
CA ARG A 242 -10.46 19.43 2.73
C ARG A 242 -11.06 18.21 3.39
N GLU A 243 -12.29 17.84 3.10
CA GLU A 243 -12.89 16.60 3.60
C GLU A 243 -12.67 15.44 2.62
N ARG A 244 -12.82 14.20 3.09
CA ARG A 244 -12.69 13.02 2.23
C ARG A 244 -13.94 12.90 1.38
N SER A 245 -13.83 13.11 0.06
CA SER A 245 -14.93 12.81 -0.85
C SER A 245 -15.05 11.32 -1.11
N LEU A 246 -16.28 10.83 -1.19
CA LEU A 246 -16.65 9.45 -1.53
C LEU A 246 -17.54 9.37 -2.77
N SER A 247 -17.69 10.49 -3.49
CA SER A 247 -18.38 10.52 -4.77
C SER A 247 -17.36 10.43 -5.88
N LEU A 248 -17.45 9.42 -6.76
CA LEU A 248 -16.56 9.32 -7.92
C LEU A 248 -16.63 10.56 -8.81
N GLY A 249 -17.80 11.22 -8.88
CA GLY A 249 -18.01 12.40 -9.71
C GLY A 249 -17.24 13.65 -9.26
N ASP A 250 -16.65 13.63 -8.06
CA ASP A 250 -15.80 14.71 -7.56
C ASP A 250 -14.35 14.61 -8.10
N PHE A 251 -13.99 13.48 -8.70
CA PHE A 251 -12.66 13.20 -9.24
C PHE A 251 -12.69 13.25 -10.77
N SER A 252 -12.50 14.42 -11.37
CA SER A 252 -12.56 14.59 -12.84
C SER A 252 -11.24 14.27 -13.56
N TYR A 253 -10.10 14.37 -12.89
CA TYR A 253 -8.78 14.08 -13.42
C TYR A 253 -8.38 12.61 -13.25
N TRP A 254 -8.71 12.00 -12.10
CA TRP A 254 -8.43 10.60 -11.77
C TRP A 254 -9.67 9.69 -11.79
N GLU A 255 -10.78 10.14 -12.39
CA GLU A 255 -12.04 9.38 -12.47
C GLU A 255 -11.82 7.96 -13.00
N THR A 256 -11.04 7.85 -14.08
CA THR A 256 -10.85 6.62 -14.84
C THR A 256 -10.10 5.58 -14.01
N GLU A 257 -8.98 5.98 -13.41
CA GLU A 257 -8.12 5.11 -12.63
C GLU A 257 -8.81 4.72 -11.31
N ILE A 258 -9.53 5.65 -10.65
CA ILE A 258 -10.34 5.32 -9.47
C ILE A 258 -11.46 4.36 -9.86
N SER A 259 -12.17 4.60 -10.97
CA SER A 259 -13.23 3.70 -11.45
C SER A 259 -12.70 2.29 -11.68
N GLN A 260 -11.50 2.15 -12.26
CA GLN A 260 -10.88 0.85 -12.48
C GLN A 260 -10.57 0.13 -11.16
N LEU A 261 -10.04 0.85 -10.15
CA LEU A 261 -9.81 0.28 -8.83
C LEU A 261 -11.12 -0.09 -8.12
N LEU A 262 -12.19 0.68 -8.32
CA LEU A 262 -13.52 0.36 -7.80
C LEU A 262 -14.12 -0.88 -8.47
N ASP A 263 -13.89 -1.07 -9.77
CA ASP A 263 -14.32 -2.28 -10.48
C ASP A 263 -13.66 -3.52 -9.88
N VAL A 264 -12.37 -3.45 -9.55
CA VAL A 264 -11.66 -4.52 -8.83
C VAL A 264 -12.20 -4.69 -7.41
N TRP A 265 -12.49 -3.58 -6.72
CA TRP A 265 -13.05 -3.61 -5.37
C TRP A 265 -14.38 -4.36 -5.33
N GLU A 266 -15.28 -4.09 -6.28
CA GLU A 266 -16.61 -4.69 -6.39
C GLU A 266 -16.58 -6.15 -6.83
N GLN A 267 -15.60 -6.57 -7.64
CA GLN A 267 -15.40 -7.99 -7.97
C GLN A 267 -15.04 -8.84 -6.73
N GLY A 268 -14.55 -8.21 -5.67
CA GLY A 268 -14.17 -8.85 -4.42
C GLY A 268 -12.73 -9.38 -4.41
N PRO A 269 -12.21 -9.71 -3.23
CA PRO A 269 -10.84 -10.18 -3.07
C PRO A 269 -10.62 -11.55 -3.76
N SER A 270 -9.41 -11.79 -4.27
CA SER A 270 -9.06 -13.04 -4.96
C SER A 270 -8.13 -13.92 -4.12
N GLY A 271 -8.36 -15.24 -4.08
CA GLY A 271 -7.48 -16.23 -3.46
C GLY A 271 -7.67 -16.37 -1.95
N TRP A 272 -6.59 -16.61 -1.19
CA TRP A 272 -6.64 -16.85 0.26
C TRP A 272 -7.20 -15.67 1.08
N SER A 273 -7.24 -14.47 0.50
CA SER A 273 -7.86 -13.31 1.15
C SER A 273 -9.38 -13.39 1.22
N GLN A 274 -10.03 -14.25 0.42
CA GLN A 274 -11.48 -14.52 0.54
C GLN A 274 -11.83 -15.15 1.89
N LEU A 275 -10.91 -15.93 2.45
CA LEU A 275 -11.07 -16.62 3.74
C LEU A 275 -10.80 -15.71 4.95
N ARG A 276 -10.47 -14.43 4.72
CA ARG A 276 -10.30 -13.43 5.78
C ARG A 276 -11.55 -12.56 5.89
N LEU A 277 -11.93 -12.22 7.11
CA LEU A 277 -13.04 -11.30 7.35
C LEU A 277 -12.68 -9.91 6.80
N ARG A 278 -13.51 -9.37 5.91
CA ARG A 278 -13.34 -8.03 5.33
C ARG A 278 -13.65 -6.93 6.35
N PRO A 279 -13.07 -5.72 6.21
CA PRO A 279 -13.31 -4.60 7.14
C PRO A 279 -14.78 -4.16 7.21
N ASP A 280 -15.48 -4.21 6.08
CA ASP A 280 -16.91 -3.93 5.95
C ASP A 280 -17.80 -5.09 6.42
N ARG A 281 -17.20 -6.22 6.83
CA ARG A 281 -17.85 -7.46 7.29
C ARG A 281 -18.81 -8.09 6.29
N SER A 282 -18.73 -7.73 5.01
CA SER A 282 -19.69 -8.19 4.00
C SER A 282 -19.54 -9.69 3.68
N ASN A 283 -18.42 -10.34 4.01
CA ASN A 283 -18.23 -11.79 3.91
C ASN A 283 -18.33 -12.54 5.25
N PHE A 284 -18.97 -11.97 6.28
CA PHE A 284 -19.04 -12.62 7.59
C PHE A 284 -19.65 -14.03 7.55
N LEU A 285 -20.70 -14.22 6.74
CA LEU A 285 -21.37 -15.52 6.61
C LEU A 285 -20.43 -16.57 5.99
N GLU A 286 -19.80 -16.24 4.87
CA GLU A 286 -18.86 -17.12 4.14
C GLU A 286 -17.62 -17.45 4.99
N TYR A 287 -17.10 -16.45 5.70
CA TYR A 287 -16.02 -16.64 6.66
C TYR A 287 -16.43 -17.63 7.76
N SER A 288 -17.61 -17.42 8.36
CA SER A 288 -18.07 -18.26 9.46
C SER A 288 -18.37 -19.69 9.01
N THR A 289 -18.95 -19.90 7.83
CA THR A 289 -19.24 -21.25 7.32
C THR A 289 -17.96 -22.01 7.00
N PHE A 290 -16.97 -21.35 6.40
CA PHE A 290 -15.66 -21.96 6.15
C PHE A 290 -14.97 -22.41 7.44
N TRP A 291 -14.89 -21.52 8.44
CA TRP A 291 -14.25 -21.86 9.71
C TRP A 291 -15.05 -22.90 10.52
N ALA A 292 -16.37 -22.87 10.46
CA ALA A 292 -17.20 -23.93 11.04
C ALA A 292 -16.91 -25.30 10.41
N ALA A 293 -16.85 -25.37 9.06
CA ALA A 293 -16.50 -26.58 8.35
C ALA A 293 -15.09 -27.07 8.69
N ALA A 294 -14.11 -26.17 8.81
CA ALA A 294 -12.74 -26.50 9.21
C ALA A 294 -12.68 -27.10 10.62
N VAL A 295 -13.43 -26.55 11.58
CA VAL A 295 -13.52 -27.08 12.94
C VAL A 295 -14.19 -28.47 12.95
N VAL A 296 -15.28 -28.65 12.20
CA VAL A 296 -15.94 -29.96 12.08
C VAL A 296 -15.00 -31.00 11.49
N LEU A 297 -14.25 -30.66 10.44
CA LEU A 297 -13.27 -31.54 9.83
C LEU A 297 -12.16 -31.92 10.82
N LEU A 298 -11.64 -30.95 11.58
CA LEU A 298 -10.63 -31.18 12.61
C LEU A 298 -11.16 -32.13 13.71
N LEU A 299 -12.36 -31.88 14.22
CA LEU A 299 -13.00 -32.72 15.23
C LEU A 299 -13.25 -34.14 14.70
N THR A 300 -13.59 -34.28 13.43
CA THR A 300 -13.78 -35.59 12.78
C THR A 300 -12.48 -36.39 12.76
N VAL A 301 -11.37 -35.77 12.37
CA VAL A 301 -10.04 -36.41 12.40
C VAL A 301 -9.66 -36.82 13.83
N ILE A 302 -9.86 -35.94 14.80
CA ILE A 302 -9.61 -36.22 16.22
C ILE A 302 -10.47 -37.40 16.69
N SER A 303 -11.75 -37.42 16.34
CA SER A 303 -12.68 -38.50 16.69
C SER A 303 -12.25 -39.85 16.10
N ILE A 304 -11.73 -39.87 14.87
CA ILE A 304 -11.21 -41.09 14.25
C ILE A 304 -9.99 -41.60 15.04
N VAL A 305 -9.06 -40.73 15.40
CA VAL A 305 -7.87 -41.10 16.19
C VAL A 305 -8.26 -41.66 17.55
N PHE A 306 -9.18 -41.00 18.28
CA PHE A 306 -9.68 -41.52 19.56
C PHE A 306 -10.45 -42.82 19.40
N GLY A 307 -11.23 -42.97 18.33
CA GLY A 307 -11.91 -44.22 18.01
C GLY A 307 -10.94 -45.38 17.82
N VAL A 308 -9.87 -45.18 17.05
CA VAL A 308 -8.81 -46.19 16.85
C VAL A 308 -8.08 -46.50 18.15
N ALA A 309 -7.69 -45.47 18.92
CA ALA A 309 -7.03 -45.66 20.21
C ALA A 309 -7.92 -46.45 21.20
N GLY A 310 -9.21 -46.13 21.26
CA GLY A 310 -10.19 -46.84 22.07
C GLY A 310 -10.29 -48.32 21.67
N LEU A 311 -10.31 -48.62 20.38
CA LEU A 311 -10.38 -49.98 19.85
C LEU A 311 -9.12 -50.80 20.21
N VAL A 312 -7.93 -50.18 20.13
CA VAL A 312 -6.67 -50.80 20.56
C VAL A 312 -6.64 -51.08 22.07
N LEU A 313 -7.10 -50.14 22.88
CA LEU A 313 -7.18 -50.31 24.33
C LEU A 313 -8.17 -51.41 24.71
N ALA A 314 -9.34 -51.45 24.07
CA ALA A 314 -10.34 -52.50 24.27
C ALA A 314 -9.77 -53.89 23.93
N LYS A 315 -9.02 -54.01 22.83
CA LYS A 315 -8.34 -55.25 22.44
C LYS A 315 -7.31 -55.69 23.49
N LYS A 316 -6.50 -54.75 24.00
CA LYS A 316 -5.53 -55.05 25.07
C LYS A 316 -6.22 -55.49 26.36
N ALA A 317 -7.33 -54.84 26.74
CA ALA A 317 -8.11 -55.22 27.92
C ALA A 317 -8.70 -56.63 27.78
N LEU A 318 -9.20 -56.98 26.59
CA LEU A 318 -9.71 -58.33 26.30
C LEU A 318 -8.60 -59.38 26.41
N ASP A 319 -7.43 -59.13 25.84
CA ASP A 319 -6.27 -60.05 25.95
C ASP A 319 -5.86 -60.28 27.42
N VAL A 320 -5.87 -59.22 28.24
CA VAL A 320 -5.59 -59.31 29.68
C VAL A 320 -6.67 -60.10 30.40
N SER A 321 -7.95 -59.88 30.07
CA SER A 321 -9.07 -60.61 30.65
C SER A 321 -9.00 -62.11 30.35
N VAL A 322 -8.64 -62.50 29.12
CA VAL A 322 -8.47 -63.91 28.74
C VAL A 322 -7.33 -64.56 29.53
N LYS A 323 -6.20 -63.87 29.68
CA LYS A 323 -5.09 -64.36 30.50
C LYS A 323 -5.46 -64.49 31.98
N SER A 324 -6.24 -63.54 32.51
CA SER A 324 -6.74 -63.61 33.89
C SER A 324 -7.65 -64.81 34.09
N LEU A 325 -8.45 -65.18 33.09
CA LEU A 325 -9.31 -66.37 33.16
C LEU A 325 -8.48 -67.66 33.22
N ASP A 326 -7.43 -67.78 32.39
CA ASP A 326 -6.50 -68.93 32.43
C ASP A 326 -5.84 -69.10 33.82
N VAL A 327 -5.37 -68.00 34.41
CA VAL A 327 -4.80 -68.02 35.76
C VAL A 327 -5.84 -68.42 36.80
N SER A 328 -7.08 -67.93 36.68
CA SER A 328 -8.17 -68.31 37.58
C SER A 328 -8.51 -69.79 37.49
N VAL A 329 -8.50 -70.37 36.29
CA VAL A 329 -8.75 -71.82 36.08
C VAL A 329 -7.63 -72.63 36.74
N LYS A 330 -6.36 -72.28 36.52
CA LYS A 330 -5.22 -72.98 37.17
C LYS A 330 -5.23 -72.84 38.69
N SER A 331 -5.60 -71.67 39.20
CA SER A 331 -5.77 -71.45 40.64
C SER A 331 -6.89 -72.34 41.20
N TYR A 332 -7.99 -72.49 40.47
CA TYR A 332 -9.07 -73.40 40.83
C TYR A 332 -8.61 -74.86 40.84
N GLU A 333 -7.92 -75.33 39.79
CA GLU A 333 -7.36 -76.68 39.71
C GLU A 333 -6.37 -76.98 40.86
N LEU A 334 -5.48 -76.03 41.18
CA LEU A 334 -4.55 -76.17 42.30
C LEU A 334 -5.28 -76.24 43.64
N SER A 335 -6.29 -75.39 43.85
CA SER A 335 -7.09 -75.40 45.09
C SER A 335 -7.86 -76.71 45.25
N LEU A 336 -8.39 -77.26 44.15
CA LEU A 336 -9.07 -78.54 44.13
C LEU A 336 -8.08 -79.69 44.42
N ALA A 337 -6.88 -79.67 43.84
CA ALA A 337 -5.84 -80.66 44.12
C ALA A 337 -5.38 -80.64 45.59
N ILE A 338 -5.24 -79.47 46.19
CA ILE A 338 -4.92 -79.32 47.62
C ILE A 338 -6.06 -79.89 48.48
N ALA A 339 -7.31 -79.53 48.18
CA ALA A 339 -8.47 -80.03 48.91
C ALA A 339 -8.61 -81.56 48.83
N CYS A 340 -8.30 -82.16 47.67
CA CYS A 340 -8.35 -83.61 47.48
C CYS A 340 -7.14 -84.37 48.06
N ALA A 341 -6.09 -83.67 48.51
CA ALA A 341 -4.92 -84.30 49.14
C ALA A 341 -5.10 -84.56 50.65
N GLU A 342 -6.16 -84.04 51.28
CA GLU A 342 -6.46 -84.31 52.69
C GLU A 342 -6.99 -85.73 52.90
N ALA A 343 -6.58 -86.38 54.00
CA ALA A 343 -6.80 -87.81 54.25
C ALA A 343 -8.27 -88.28 54.24
N ASN A 344 -9.24 -87.37 54.48
CA ASN A 344 -10.68 -87.65 54.51
C ASN A 344 -11.46 -86.95 53.37
N ALA A 345 -10.78 -86.46 52.33
CA ALA A 345 -11.39 -85.66 51.27
C ALA A 345 -12.44 -86.41 50.43
N THR A 346 -12.28 -87.73 50.27
CA THR A 346 -13.20 -88.58 49.49
C THR A 346 -14.54 -88.85 50.20
N GLU A 347 -14.61 -88.69 51.52
CA GLU A 347 -15.88 -88.77 52.28
C GLU A 347 -16.63 -87.43 52.32
N THR A 348 -15.91 -86.31 52.31
CA THR A 348 -16.47 -84.97 52.51
C THR A 348 -16.81 -84.23 51.21
N LEU A 349 -16.11 -84.49 50.11
CA LEU A 349 -16.32 -83.87 48.79
C LEU A 349 -16.42 -84.92 47.65
N PRO A 350 -17.35 -85.89 47.72
CA PRO A 350 -17.38 -87.06 46.84
C PRO A 350 -17.66 -86.75 45.36
N SER A 351 -18.24 -85.58 45.06
CA SER A 351 -18.51 -85.15 43.68
C SER A 351 -17.31 -84.47 43.00
N PHE A 352 -16.30 -84.06 43.77
CA PHE A 352 -15.15 -83.27 43.27
C PHE A 352 -13.82 -84.02 43.40
N CYS A 353 -13.65 -84.83 44.45
CA CYS A 353 -12.49 -85.67 44.66
C CYS A 353 -12.91 -87.12 44.43
N LYS A 354 -12.44 -87.73 43.32
CA LYS A 354 -12.70 -89.13 42.97
C LYS A 354 -11.51 -90.03 43.31
#